data_AF-A0A535QAM8-F1
#
_entry.id   AF-A0A535QAM8-F1
#
_cell.length_a   1.000
_cell.length_b   1.000
_cell.length_c   1.000
_cell.angle_alpha   90.00
_cell.angle_beta   90.00
_cell.angle_gamma   90.00
#
_symmetry.space_group_name_H-M   'P 1'
#
loop_
_entity.id
_entity.type
_entity.pdbx_description
1 polymer ?
#
loop_
_entity_poly.entity_id
_entity_poly.type
_entity_poly.pdbx_seq_one_letter_code
_entity_poly.pdbx_strand_id
1 'polypeptide(L)'
;MRYLALATDYDGTLAHHGEVDSQTVEALRRLAGSRRKLILVTGRQVDDLIRVFPELPIFDRVVAENGAVVYRPRERELRLLAERPADAFILALKDRGVDPLFVGHVVVATVEPNEKLALDVIRELGLELEIIFNKGSVMILPPSVNKATGLKAALEELSISADRVVSVGDAENDHALLAMSGCGVAVANALESLKAEANHVTKARASEGVRELIESLIEDDLRSADSKRHSSGSA
;
A
#
# COMPACT_ATOMS: atom_id res chain seq x y z
N MET A 1 -3.13 11.96 21.73
CA MET A 1 -2.75 11.12 20.58
C MET A 1 -3.43 11.71 19.36
N ARG A 2 -2.66 12.38 18.51
CA ARG A 2 -3.02 12.99 17.24
C ARG A 2 -3.21 11.91 16.20
N TYR A 3 -2.22 11.03 16.05
CA TYR A 3 -2.29 9.95 15.07
C TYR A 3 -2.80 8.66 15.71
N LEU A 4 -3.88 8.13 15.15
CA LEU A 4 -4.59 6.95 15.63
C LEU A 4 -4.28 5.69 14.83
N ALA A 5 -3.67 5.81 13.63
CA ALA A 5 -3.35 4.67 12.79
C ALA A 5 -2.03 4.85 12.02
N LEU A 6 -1.37 3.73 11.75
CA LEU A 6 -0.28 3.63 10.77
C LEU A 6 -0.77 2.81 9.57
N ALA A 7 -0.68 3.38 8.38
CA ALA A 7 -0.93 2.73 7.10
C ALA A 7 0.41 2.49 6.37
N THR A 8 0.88 1.26 6.31
CA THR A 8 2.19 0.94 5.73
C THR A 8 2.05 0.19 4.42
N ASP A 9 2.85 0.56 3.44
CA ASP A 9 3.13 -0.31 2.29
C ASP A 9 3.93 -1.55 2.71
N TYR A 10 3.89 -2.60 1.88
CA TYR A 10 4.59 -3.86 2.10
C TYR A 10 5.97 -3.91 1.43
N ASP A 11 6.05 -4.02 0.10
CA ASP A 11 7.28 -4.37 -0.63
C ASP A 11 8.25 -3.20 -0.79
N GLY A 12 9.42 -3.26 -0.13
CA GLY A 12 10.37 -2.15 -0.13
C GLY A 12 10.11 -1.12 0.98
N THR A 13 9.00 -1.30 1.71
CA THR A 13 8.63 -0.48 2.86
C THR A 13 8.69 -1.31 4.14
N LEU A 14 7.73 -2.21 4.38
CA LEU A 14 7.70 -3.06 5.57
C LEU A 14 8.56 -4.32 5.41
N ALA A 15 8.61 -4.86 4.20
CA ALA A 15 9.29 -6.09 3.86
C ALA A 15 10.53 -5.82 3.00
N HIS A 16 11.58 -6.60 3.25
CA HIS A 16 12.80 -6.63 2.45
C HIS A 16 12.90 -8.01 1.78
N HIS A 17 12.99 -8.04 0.45
CA HIS A 17 12.88 -9.27 -0.35
C HIS A 17 11.60 -10.11 -0.06
N GLY A 18 10.49 -9.44 0.26
CA GLY A 18 9.20 -10.08 0.51
C GLY A 18 9.02 -10.62 1.93
N GLU A 19 10.04 -10.52 2.79
CA GLU A 19 10.01 -10.98 4.18
C GLU A 19 10.01 -9.80 5.15
N VAL A 20 9.28 -9.96 6.26
CA VAL A 20 9.26 -9.01 7.39
C VAL A 20 10.05 -9.61 8.54
N ASP A 21 11.10 -8.94 8.98
CA ASP A 21 11.95 -9.42 10.07
C ASP A 21 11.24 -9.35 11.44
N SER A 22 11.70 -10.17 12.39
CA SER A 22 11.08 -10.30 13.70
C SER A 22 11.11 -9.01 14.53
N GLN A 23 12.14 -8.18 14.39
CA GLN A 23 12.23 -6.90 15.10
C GLN A 23 11.18 -5.91 14.57
N THR A 24 10.90 -5.94 13.27
CA THR A 24 9.84 -5.15 12.65
C THR A 24 8.46 -5.62 13.11
N VAL A 25 8.24 -6.94 13.21
CA VAL A 25 7.01 -7.49 13.80
C VAL A 25 6.84 -7.05 15.25
N GLU A 26 7.91 -7.06 16.05
CA GLU A 26 7.86 -6.59 17.44
C GLU A 26 7.51 -5.10 17.55
N ALA A 27 8.10 -4.26 16.70
CA ALA A 27 7.77 -2.85 16.62
C ALA A 27 6.28 -2.63 16.27
N LEU A 28 5.75 -3.36 15.29
CA LEU A 28 4.32 -3.32 14.96
C LEU A 28 3.45 -3.72 16.15
N ARG A 29 3.79 -4.80 16.86
CA ARG A 29 3.06 -5.20 18.08
C ARG A 29 3.10 -4.14 19.16
N ARG A 30 4.23 -3.47 19.36
CA ARG A 30 4.35 -2.33 20.29
C ARG A 30 3.46 -1.17 19.87
N LEU A 31 3.41 -0.84 18.57
CA LEU A 31 2.53 0.21 18.07
C LEU A 31 1.06 -0.14 18.31
N ALA A 32 0.65 -1.37 18.01
CA ALA A 32 -0.70 -1.85 18.31
C ALA A 32 -1.01 -1.77 19.82
N GLY A 33 -0.04 -2.12 20.67
CA GLY A 33 -0.13 -1.96 22.13
C GLY A 33 -0.32 -0.52 22.61
N SER A 34 0.12 0.47 21.82
CA SER A 34 -0.14 1.90 22.08
C SER A 34 -1.58 2.34 21.80
N ARG A 35 -2.48 1.40 21.45
CA ARG A 35 -3.88 1.61 21.01
C ARG A 35 -4.05 2.25 19.64
N ARG A 36 -2.97 2.36 18.87
CA ARG A 36 -3.05 2.74 17.45
C ARG A 36 -3.43 1.54 16.60
N LYS A 37 -4.10 1.83 15.48
CA LYS A 37 -4.50 0.84 14.49
C LYS A 37 -3.41 0.60 13.48
N LEU A 38 -3.31 -0.63 13.00
CA LEU A 38 -2.40 -1.02 11.94
C LEU A 38 -3.19 -1.34 10.68
N ILE A 39 -2.80 -0.70 9.58
CA ILE A 39 -3.38 -0.92 8.25
C ILE A 39 -2.23 -1.27 7.30
N LEU A 40 -2.31 -2.44 6.65
CA LEU A 40 -1.38 -2.79 5.58
C LEU A 40 -1.99 -2.35 4.25
N VAL A 41 -1.23 -1.71 3.36
CA VAL A 41 -1.73 -1.22 2.06
C VAL A 41 -0.79 -1.68 0.96
N THR A 42 -1.19 -2.62 0.10
CA THR A 42 -0.27 -3.30 -0.82
C THR A 42 -0.88 -3.64 -2.17
N GLY A 43 -0.02 -3.80 -3.18
CA GLY A 43 -0.37 -4.38 -4.48
C GLY A 43 -0.57 -5.90 -4.43
N ARG A 44 -0.10 -6.59 -3.38
CA ARG A 44 -0.19 -8.04 -3.26
C ARG A 44 -1.62 -8.53 -3.12
N GLN A 45 -1.83 -9.78 -3.55
CA GLN A 45 -3.07 -10.52 -3.33
C GLN A 45 -3.16 -10.98 -1.87
N VAL A 46 -4.38 -11.08 -1.34
CA VAL A 46 -4.61 -11.53 0.05
C VAL A 46 -4.06 -12.93 0.28
N ASP A 47 -4.28 -13.87 -0.66
CA ASP A 47 -3.82 -15.25 -0.54
C ASP A 47 -2.29 -15.38 -0.51
N ASP A 48 -1.59 -14.51 -1.24
CA ASP A 48 -0.14 -14.44 -1.21
C ASP A 48 0.35 -13.93 0.16
N LEU A 49 -0.23 -12.83 0.65
CA LEU A 49 0.10 -12.27 1.97
C LEU A 49 -0.09 -13.28 3.10
N ILE A 50 -1.19 -14.04 3.08
CA ILE A 50 -1.45 -15.08 4.10
C ILE A 50 -0.33 -16.13 4.12
N ARG A 51 0.26 -16.44 2.96
CA ARG A 51 1.34 -17.43 2.84
C ARG A 51 2.69 -16.85 3.29
N VAL A 52 3.02 -15.64 2.83
CA VAL A 52 4.35 -15.07 3.05
C VAL A 52 4.50 -14.37 4.40
N PHE A 53 3.38 -13.94 5.01
CA PHE A 53 3.40 -13.17 6.25
C PHE A 53 2.39 -13.71 7.27
N PRO A 54 2.74 -14.78 8.01
CA PRO A 54 1.85 -15.41 8.99
C PRO A 54 1.35 -14.48 10.09
N GLU A 55 2.05 -13.37 10.32
CA GLU A 55 1.73 -12.36 11.33
C GLU A 55 0.69 -11.33 10.85
N LEU A 56 0.11 -11.50 9.65
CA LEU A 56 -0.96 -10.66 9.12
C LEU A 56 -2.09 -10.32 10.14
N PRO A 57 -2.49 -11.19 11.08
CA PRO A 57 -3.47 -10.89 12.13
C PRO A 57 -3.12 -9.75 13.11
N ILE A 58 -1.88 -9.23 13.08
CA ILE A 58 -1.53 -8.00 13.82
C ILE A 58 -2.19 -6.75 13.23
N PHE A 59 -2.54 -6.77 11.94
CA PHE A 59 -3.20 -5.67 11.27
C PHE A 59 -4.71 -5.67 11.55
N ASP A 60 -5.27 -4.49 11.81
CA ASP A 60 -6.71 -4.32 11.95
C ASP A 60 -7.40 -4.41 10.58
N ARG A 61 -6.75 -3.90 9.53
CA ARG A 61 -7.21 -3.99 8.14
C ARG A 61 -6.04 -4.20 7.18
N VAL A 62 -6.31 -4.92 6.09
CA VAL A 62 -5.39 -5.07 4.96
C VAL A 62 -6.10 -4.57 3.72
N VAL A 63 -5.53 -3.56 3.09
CA VAL A 63 -5.92 -3.06 1.77
C VAL A 63 -5.00 -3.76 0.76
N ALA A 64 -5.55 -4.72 0.04
CA ALA A 64 -4.82 -5.55 -0.92
C ALA A 64 -5.18 -5.17 -2.36
N GLU A 65 -4.47 -5.76 -3.31
CA GLU A 65 -4.70 -5.58 -4.75
C GLU A 65 -4.79 -4.09 -5.14
N ASN A 66 -3.80 -3.32 -4.70
CA ASN A 66 -3.64 -1.89 -5.00
C ASN A 66 -4.86 -1.04 -4.59
N GLY A 67 -5.60 -1.46 -3.56
CA GLY A 67 -6.80 -0.76 -3.10
C GLY A 67 -8.12 -1.40 -3.49
N ALA A 68 -8.11 -2.47 -4.28
CA ALA A 68 -9.34 -3.09 -4.75
C ALA A 68 -10.04 -3.98 -3.70
N VAL A 69 -9.30 -4.41 -2.67
CA VAL A 69 -9.77 -5.39 -1.69
C VAL A 69 -9.48 -4.87 -0.28
N VAL A 70 -10.49 -4.91 0.59
CA VAL A 70 -10.32 -4.74 2.04
C VAL A 70 -10.51 -6.09 2.71
N TYR A 71 -9.50 -6.53 3.45
CA TYR A 71 -9.47 -7.79 4.17
C TYR A 71 -9.37 -7.55 5.68
N ARG A 72 -10.09 -8.36 6.46
CA ARG A 72 -10.09 -8.37 7.92
C ARG A 72 -9.38 -9.64 8.41
N PRO A 73 -8.09 -9.56 8.79
CA PRO A 73 -7.27 -10.75 9.00
C PRO A 73 -7.74 -11.69 10.11
N ARG A 74 -8.35 -11.16 11.18
CA ARG A 74 -8.79 -11.96 12.34
C ARG A 74 -10.07 -12.72 12.03
N GLU A 75 -10.99 -12.08 11.31
CA GLU A 75 -12.28 -12.60 10.90
C GLU A 75 -12.16 -13.46 9.62
N ARG A 76 -11.06 -13.31 8.87
CA ARG A 76 -10.83 -13.90 7.55
C ARG A 76 -11.93 -13.51 6.55
N GLU A 77 -12.36 -12.25 6.63
CA GLU A 77 -13.42 -11.70 5.80
C GLU A 77 -12.82 -10.76 4.75
N LEU A 78 -13.23 -10.95 3.50
CA LEU A 78 -12.84 -10.11 2.36
C LEU A 78 -14.04 -9.32 1.85
N ARG A 79 -13.79 -8.06 1.53
CA ARG A 79 -14.72 -7.15 0.88
C ARG A 79 -14.08 -6.58 -0.38
N LEU A 80 -14.75 -6.78 -1.51
CA LEU A 80 -14.36 -6.21 -2.79
C LEU A 80 -14.87 -4.77 -2.89
N LEU A 81 -14.02 -3.86 -3.37
CA LEU A 81 -14.37 -2.46 -3.61
C LEU A 81 -14.65 -2.15 -5.09
N ALA A 82 -14.32 -3.06 -5.98
CA ALA A 82 -14.62 -2.96 -7.40
C ALA A 82 -14.84 -4.35 -8.01
N GLU A 83 -15.41 -4.37 -9.22
CA GLU A 83 -15.65 -5.60 -9.97
C GLU A 83 -14.38 -6.03 -10.72
N ARG A 84 -14.16 -7.34 -10.79
CA ARG A 84 -13.04 -7.88 -11.57
C ARG A 84 -13.22 -7.58 -13.06
N PRO A 85 -12.13 -7.33 -13.81
CA PRO A 85 -12.14 -7.41 -15.26
C PRO A 85 -12.83 -8.68 -15.76
N ALA A 86 -13.62 -8.53 -16.83
CA ALA A 86 -14.42 -9.61 -17.39
C ALA A 86 -13.55 -10.81 -17.80
N ASP A 87 -14.09 -12.03 -17.69
CA ASP A 87 -13.35 -13.25 -18.06
C ASP A 87 -12.90 -13.24 -19.52
N ALA A 88 -13.66 -12.59 -20.41
CA ALA A 88 -13.27 -12.39 -21.81
C ALA A 88 -11.96 -11.60 -21.96
N PHE A 89 -11.71 -10.62 -21.09
CA PHE A 89 -10.45 -9.88 -21.05
C PHE A 89 -9.27 -10.79 -20.67
N ILE A 90 -9.46 -11.58 -19.61
CA ILE A 90 -8.44 -12.51 -19.10
C ILE A 90 -8.11 -13.57 -20.15
N LEU A 91 -9.12 -14.13 -20.82
CA LEU A 91 -8.94 -15.10 -21.89
C LEU A 91 -8.20 -14.50 -23.09
N ALA A 92 -8.59 -13.29 -23.53
CA ALA A 92 -7.92 -12.61 -24.62
C ALA A 92 -6.43 -12.30 -24.34
N LEU A 93 -6.07 -11.97 -23.09
CA LEU A 93 -4.66 -11.84 -22.70
C LEU A 93 -3.90 -13.16 -22.84
N LYS A 94 -4.49 -14.26 -22.38
CA LYS A 94 -3.87 -15.61 -22.47
C LYS A 94 -3.69 -16.04 -23.93
N ASP A 95 -4.71 -15.83 -24.76
CA ASP A 95 -4.66 -16.16 -26.18
C ASP A 95 -3.59 -15.36 -26.94
N ARG A 96 -3.26 -14.17 -26.45
CA ARG A 96 -2.15 -13.33 -26.94
C ARG A 96 -0.77 -13.71 -26.39
N GLY A 97 -0.69 -14.74 -25.55
CA GLY A 97 0.56 -15.19 -24.96
C GLY A 97 1.09 -14.30 -23.85
N VAL A 98 0.24 -13.54 -23.17
CA VAL A 98 0.64 -12.79 -21.97
C VAL A 98 0.98 -13.78 -20.85
N ASP A 99 2.27 -13.89 -20.55
CA ASP A 99 2.84 -14.73 -19.50
C ASP A 99 4.05 -13.99 -18.89
N PRO A 100 4.20 -13.96 -17.54
CA PRO A 100 3.24 -14.40 -16.54
C PRO A 100 1.96 -13.55 -16.50
N LEU A 101 0.84 -14.21 -16.20
CA LEU A 101 -0.45 -13.57 -15.94
C LEU A 101 -1.02 -14.01 -14.59
N PHE A 102 -1.18 -13.06 -13.69
CA PHE A 102 -1.73 -13.25 -12.36
C PHE A 102 -3.15 -12.68 -12.32
N VAL A 103 -4.12 -13.48 -11.89
CA VAL A 103 -5.52 -13.05 -11.77
C VAL A 103 -5.89 -13.04 -10.29
N GLY A 104 -6.10 -11.84 -9.74
CA GLY A 104 -6.59 -11.64 -8.39
C GLY A 104 -8.11 -11.67 -8.30
N HIS A 105 -8.64 -11.19 -7.18
CA HIS A 105 -10.06 -11.00 -7.00
C HIS A 105 -10.59 -9.87 -7.86
N VAL A 106 -9.80 -8.81 -8.05
CA VAL A 106 -10.17 -7.63 -8.83
C VAL A 106 -9.04 -7.20 -9.77
N VAL A 107 -7.79 -7.33 -9.37
CA VAL A 107 -6.65 -6.91 -10.19
C VAL A 107 -6.14 -8.06 -11.04
N VAL A 108 -5.91 -7.78 -12.32
CA VAL A 108 -5.15 -8.65 -13.22
C VAL A 108 -3.76 -8.07 -13.34
N ALA A 109 -2.71 -8.84 -13.08
CA ALA A 109 -1.34 -8.36 -13.13
C ALA A 109 -0.49 -9.19 -14.10
N THR A 110 0.46 -8.52 -14.72
CA THR A 110 1.52 -9.11 -15.56
C THR A 110 2.81 -8.32 -15.33
N VAL A 111 3.80 -8.49 -16.20
CA VAL A 111 5.09 -7.80 -16.15
C VAL A 111 5.37 -7.12 -17.48
N GLU A 112 6.25 -6.13 -17.48
CA GLU A 112 6.76 -5.57 -18.72
C GLU A 112 7.49 -6.66 -19.55
N PRO A 113 7.38 -6.67 -20.89
CA PRO A 113 6.75 -5.67 -21.75
C PRO A 113 5.27 -5.97 -22.13
N ASN A 114 4.53 -6.74 -21.33
CA ASN A 114 3.16 -7.16 -21.67
C ASN A 114 2.12 -6.02 -21.57
N GLU A 115 2.48 -4.82 -21.10
CA GLU A 115 1.59 -3.66 -21.01
C GLU A 115 0.96 -3.28 -22.35
N LYS A 116 1.70 -3.48 -23.45
CA LYS A 116 1.20 -3.17 -24.80
C LYS A 116 0.09 -4.11 -25.23
N LEU A 117 0.30 -5.42 -25.02
CA LEU A 117 -0.72 -6.42 -25.29
C LEU A 117 -1.96 -6.20 -24.42
N ALA A 118 -1.77 -5.83 -23.14
CA ALA A 118 -2.88 -5.50 -22.27
C ALA A 118 -3.68 -4.30 -22.78
N LEU A 119 -3.00 -3.22 -23.15
CA LEU A 119 -3.65 -2.03 -23.71
C LEU A 119 -4.40 -2.33 -25.01
N ASP A 120 -3.85 -3.17 -25.89
CA ASP A 120 -4.50 -3.56 -27.13
C ASP A 120 -5.80 -4.35 -26.85
N VAL A 121 -5.78 -5.32 -25.92
CA VAL A 121 -7.00 -6.04 -25.51
C VAL A 121 -8.03 -5.09 -24.89
N ILE A 122 -7.62 -4.16 -24.03
CA ILE A 122 -8.53 -3.17 -23.41
C ILE A 122 -9.26 -2.39 -24.51
N ARG A 123 -8.53 -1.90 -25.52
CA ARG A 123 -9.08 -1.11 -26.62
C ARG A 123 -10.04 -1.90 -27.50
N GLU A 124 -9.65 -3.12 -27.87
CA GLU A 124 -10.47 -3.97 -28.74
C GLU A 124 -11.79 -4.40 -28.10
N LEU A 125 -11.77 -4.68 -26.80
CA LEU A 125 -12.96 -5.05 -26.06
C LEU A 125 -13.77 -3.84 -25.57
N GLY A 126 -13.29 -2.61 -25.82
CA GLY A 126 -13.96 -1.37 -25.40
C GLY A 126 -14.10 -1.25 -23.88
N LEU A 127 -13.11 -1.73 -23.13
CA LEU A 127 -13.13 -1.75 -21.66
C LEU A 127 -12.58 -0.45 -21.09
N GLU A 128 -13.18 -0.01 -19.99
CA GLU A 128 -12.65 1.09 -19.17
C GLU A 128 -11.77 0.49 -18.08
N LEU A 129 -10.51 0.18 -18.39
CA LEU A 129 -9.53 -0.34 -17.43
C LEU A 129 -8.28 0.54 -17.43
N GLU A 130 -7.67 0.69 -16.26
CA GLU A 130 -6.42 1.44 -16.06
C GLU A 130 -5.23 0.50 -15.97
N ILE A 131 -4.08 0.93 -16.52
CA ILE A 131 -2.79 0.26 -16.36
C ILE A 131 -1.92 1.06 -15.40
N ILE A 132 -1.49 0.43 -14.32
CA ILE A 132 -0.62 1.01 -13.31
C ILE A 132 0.70 0.24 -13.26
N PHE A 133 1.81 0.98 -13.28
CA PHE A 133 3.16 0.43 -13.20
C PHE A 133 3.67 0.41 -11.76
N ASN A 134 4.40 -0.64 -11.40
CA ASN A 134 5.10 -0.74 -10.11
C ASN A 134 6.35 -1.60 -10.27
N LYS A 135 7.53 -0.97 -10.33
CA LYS A 135 8.85 -1.65 -10.37
C LYS A 135 8.92 -2.83 -11.36
N GLY A 136 8.47 -2.65 -12.60
CA GLY A 136 8.44 -3.70 -13.63
C GLY A 136 7.18 -4.56 -13.69
N SER A 137 6.30 -4.45 -12.69
CA SER A 137 4.97 -5.06 -12.69
C SER A 137 3.95 -4.14 -13.36
N VAL A 138 3.01 -4.74 -14.07
CA VAL A 138 1.92 -4.09 -14.78
C VAL A 138 0.61 -4.57 -14.17
N MET A 139 -0.10 -3.68 -13.47
CA MET A 139 -1.40 -3.97 -12.86
C MET A 139 -2.50 -3.40 -13.75
N ILE A 140 -3.50 -4.21 -14.09
CA ILE A 140 -4.70 -3.83 -14.81
C ILE A 140 -5.89 -3.90 -13.86
N LEU A 141 -6.58 -2.78 -13.69
CA LEU A 141 -7.63 -2.61 -12.69
C LEU A 141 -8.75 -1.71 -13.18
N PRO A 142 -9.95 -1.79 -12.56
CA PRO A 142 -11.02 -0.84 -12.81
C PRO A 142 -10.59 0.61 -12.49
N PRO A 143 -11.18 1.61 -13.15
CA PRO A 143 -10.87 3.00 -12.90
C PRO A 143 -11.19 3.35 -11.44
N SER A 144 -10.51 4.38 -10.92
CA SER A 144 -10.65 4.86 -9.53
C SER A 144 -10.12 3.94 -8.43
N VAL A 145 -9.69 2.72 -8.74
CA VAL A 145 -9.04 1.84 -7.75
C VAL A 145 -7.58 2.27 -7.56
N ASN A 146 -7.24 2.65 -6.33
CA ASN A 146 -5.85 2.89 -5.92
C ASN A 146 -5.69 2.74 -4.39
N LYS A 147 -4.43 2.72 -3.92
CA LYS A 147 -4.10 2.58 -2.50
C LYS A 147 -4.84 3.58 -1.59
N ALA A 148 -5.06 4.82 -2.05
CA ALA A 148 -5.79 5.84 -1.29
C ALA A 148 -7.27 5.50 -1.15
N THR A 149 -7.94 5.13 -2.25
CA THR A 149 -9.36 4.73 -2.21
C THR A 149 -9.61 3.51 -1.34
N GLY A 150 -8.71 2.52 -1.38
CA GLY A 150 -8.75 1.36 -0.50
C GLY A 150 -8.51 1.71 0.97
N LEU A 151 -7.51 2.57 1.25
CA LEU A 151 -7.28 3.07 2.60
C LEU A 151 -8.50 3.85 3.11
N LYS A 152 -9.15 4.68 2.28
CA LYS A 152 -10.37 5.40 2.65
C LYS A 152 -11.46 4.44 3.11
N ALA A 153 -11.73 3.37 2.36
CA ALA A 153 -12.71 2.37 2.74
C ALA A 153 -12.35 1.65 4.05
N ALA A 154 -11.06 1.33 4.26
CA ALA A 154 -10.59 0.73 5.50
C ALA A 154 -10.75 1.69 6.71
N LEU A 155 -10.49 2.99 6.52
CA LEU A 155 -10.65 4.02 7.54
C LEU A 155 -12.11 4.24 7.92
N GLU A 156 -13.02 4.20 6.95
CA GLU A 156 -14.48 4.24 7.20
C GLU A 156 -14.92 3.07 8.10
N GLU A 157 -14.47 1.84 7.84
CA GLU A 157 -14.76 0.69 8.69
C GLU A 157 -14.18 0.81 10.10
N LEU A 158 -13.04 1.49 10.24
CA LEU A 158 -12.39 1.72 11.53
C LEU A 158 -12.90 2.98 12.25
N SER A 159 -13.77 3.77 11.61
CA SER A 159 -14.22 5.08 12.10
C SER A 159 -13.05 6.02 12.44
N ILE A 160 -12.02 6.04 11.60
CA ILE A 160 -10.84 6.90 11.74
C ILE A 160 -10.82 7.93 10.61
N SER A 161 -10.58 9.19 10.96
CA SER A 161 -10.41 10.24 9.96
C SER A 161 -8.98 10.24 9.40
N ALA A 162 -8.83 10.54 8.10
CA ALA A 162 -7.55 10.48 7.40
C ALA A 162 -6.48 11.44 7.97
N ASP A 163 -6.87 12.58 8.55
CA ASP A 163 -5.98 13.52 9.24
C ASP A 163 -5.29 12.92 10.49
N ARG A 164 -5.82 11.81 10.99
CA ARG A 164 -5.26 11.06 12.13
C ARG A 164 -4.48 9.82 11.70
N VAL A 165 -4.12 9.72 10.44
CA VAL A 165 -3.36 8.58 9.89
C VAL A 165 -1.96 9.04 9.53
N VAL A 166 -0.99 8.21 9.87
CA VAL A 166 0.35 8.28 9.28
C VAL A 166 0.45 7.19 8.24
N SER A 167 0.89 7.52 7.03
CA SER A 167 1.16 6.51 6.00
C SER A 167 2.63 6.46 5.65
N VAL A 168 3.14 5.29 5.30
CA VAL A 168 4.53 5.10 4.87
C VAL A 168 4.62 4.25 3.60
N GLY A 169 5.46 4.66 2.65
CA GLY A 169 5.63 3.99 1.36
C GLY A 169 6.99 4.27 0.69
N ASP A 170 7.20 3.67 -0.48
CA ASP A 170 8.48 3.75 -1.20
C ASP A 170 8.40 3.93 -2.74
N ALA A 171 7.25 3.65 -3.36
CA ALA A 171 7.12 3.55 -4.82
C ALA A 171 6.09 4.52 -5.43
N GLU A 172 5.92 4.47 -6.76
CA GLU A 172 5.03 5.35 -7.53
C GLU A 172 3.56 5.25 -7.10
N ASN A 173 3.10 4.04 -6.72
CA ASN A 173 1.72 3.84 -6.30
C ASN A 173 1.41 4.34 -4.88
N ASP A 174 2.42 4.83 -4.15
CA ASP A 174 2.27 5.37 -2.79
C ASP A 174 1.99 6.87 -2.74
N HIS A 175 2.13 7.60 -3.86
CA HIS A 175 1.88 9.05 -3.90
C HIS A 175 0.48 9.41 -3.37
N ALA A 176 -0.56 8.73 -3.88
CA ALA A 176 -1.93 8.95 -3.43
C ALA A 176 -2.14 8.53 -1.97
N LEU A 177 -1.46 7.47 -1.52
CA LEU A 177 -1.51 6.99 -0.14
C LEU A 177 -0.96 8.05 0.84
N LEU A 178 0.20 8.61 0.52
CA LEU A 178 0.85 9.66 1.31
C LEU A 178 0.02 10.93 1.36
N ALA A 179 -0.49 11.38 0.21
CA ALA A 179 -1.26 12.62 0.10
C ALA A 179 -2.61 12.58 0.86
N MET A 180 -3.21 11.40 1.01
CA MET A 180 -4.49 11.26 1.72
C MET A 180 -4.33 11.34 3.25
N SER A 181 -3.17 10.97 3.77
CA SER A 181 -2.95 10.82 5.20
C SER A 181 -2.58 12.16 5.85
N GLY A 182 -2.90 12.33 7.13
CA GLY A 182 -2.51 13.52 7.90
C GLY A 182 -0.98 13.70 8.00
N CYS A 183 -0.23 12.61 7.85
CA CYS A 183 1.22 12.63 7.69
C CYS A 183 1.67 11.49 6.75
N GLY A 184 2.11 11.83 5.54
CA GLY A 184 2.77 10.92 4.62
C GLY A 184 4.28 10.84 4.87
N VAL A 185 4.84 9.64 4.90
CA VAL A 185 6.25 9.37 5.17
C VAL A 185 6.84 8.55 4.04
N ALA A 186 8.01 8.93 3.54
CA ALA A 186 8.77 8.11 2.60
C ALA A 186 9.97 7.47 3.31
N VAL A 187 10.26 6.19 3.03
CA VAL A 187 11.47 5.54 3.53
C VAL A 187 12.73 6.02 2.79
N ALA A 188 13.92 5.87 3.36
CA ALA A 188 15.15 6.38 2.74
C ALA A 188 15.47 5.76 1.36
N ASN A 189 14.97 4.56 1.05
CA ASN A 189 15.08 3.90 -0.25
C ASN A 189 13.95 4.23 -1.22
N ALA A 190 12.99 5.08 -0.83
CA ALA A 190 11.91 5.50 -1.70
C ALA A 190 12.41 6.25 -2.93
N LEU A 191 11.57 6.29 -3.96
CA LEU A 191 11.80 7.13 -5.14
C LEU A 191 11.91 8.61 -4.75
N GLU A 192 12.79 9.34 -5.44
CA GLU A 192 13.01 10.76 -5.18
C GLU A 192 11.74 11.59 -5.41
N SER A 193 10.89 11.19 -6.38
CA SER A 193 9.58 11.81 -6.58
C SER A 193 8.69 11.68 -5.35
N LEU A 194 8.64 10.50 -4.73
CA LEU A 194 7.82 10.26 -3.54
C LEU A 194 8.36 11.02 -2.32
N LYS A 195 9.69 11.02 -2.14
CA LYS A 195 10.35 11.78 -1.05
C LYS A 195 10.08 13.27 -1.14
N ALA A 196 10.04 13.84 -2.35
CA ALA A 196 9.79 15.26 -2.56
C ALA A 196 8.40 15.71 -2.10
N GLU A 197 7.42 14.79 -2.11
CA GLU A 197 6.04 15.06 -1.70
C GLU A 197 5.75 14.65 -0.25
N ALA A 198 6.60 13.83 0.35
CA ALA A 198 6.39 13.31 1.71
C ALA A 198 6.46 14.41 2.79
N ASN A 199 5.69 14.22 3.87
CA ASN A 199 5.78 15.09 5.03
C ASN A 199 7.09 14.95 5.79
N HIS A 200 7.61 13.72 5.80
CA HIS A 200 8.85 13.33 6.42
C HIS A 200 9.52 12.23 5.59
N VAL A 201 10.85 12.20 5.62
CA VAL A 201 11.66 11.11 5.04
C VAL A 201 12.46 10.49 6.18
N THR A 202 12.32 9.17 6.37
CA THR A 202 13.06 8.46 7.41
C THR A 202 14.56 8.46 7.08
N LYS A 203 15.42 8.30 8.09
CA LYS A 203 16.86 8.15 7.86
C LYS A 203 17.19 6.75 7.38
N ALA A 204 16.52 5.75 7.97
CA ALA A 204 16.76 4.36 7.65
C ALA A 204 15.91 3.89 6.46
N ARG A 205 16.34 2.79 5.84
CA ARG A 205 15.71 2.21 4.63
C ARG A 205 14.69 1.14 5.05
N ALA A 206 13.67 0.93 4.22
CA ALA A 206 12.72 -0.16 4.29
C ALA A 206 12.23 -0.42 5.73
N SER A 207 12.28 -1.67 6.19
CA SER A 207 11.73 -2.07 7.48
C SER A 207 12.36 -1.31 8.65
N GLU A 208 13.65 -0.95 8.54
CA GLU A 208 14.34 -0.13 9.54
C GLU A 208 13.77 1.29 9.62
N GLY A 209 13.40 1.89 8.48
CA GLY A 209 12.72 3.18 8.41
C GLY A 209 11.33 3.12 9.04
N VAL A 210 10.60 2.02 8.82
CA VAL A 210 9.30 1.81 9.47
C VAL A 210 9.46 1.67 10.98
N ARG A 211 10.48 0.98 11.47
CA ARG A 211 10.80 0.89 12.91
C ARG A 211 11.14 2.27 13.49
N GLU A 212 11.97 3.07 12.82
CA GLU A 212 12.29 4.46 13.20
C GLU A 212 11.01 5.30 13.35
N LEU A 213 10.09 5.17 12.39
CA LEU A 213 8.80 5.85 12.41
C LEU A 213 7.91 5.40 13.58
N ILE A 214 7.84 4.09 13.83
CA ILE A 214 7.08 3.50 14.93
C ILE A 214 7.57 4.01 16.28
N GLU A 215 8.88 4.04 16.51
CA GLU A 215 9.44 4.57 17.75
C GLU A 215 9.05 6.03 17.95
N SER A 216 9.21 6.86 16.91
CA SER A 216 8.83 8.27 16.96
C SER A 216 7.33 8.46 17.26
N LEU A 217 6.47 7.62 16.70
CA LEU A 217 5.03 7.63 16.99
C LEU A 217 4.72 7.27 18.45
N ILE A 218 5.43 6.29 19.02
CA ILE A 218 5.22 5.84 20.40
C ILE A 218 5.77 6.87 21.39
N GLU A 219 6.95 7.42 21.14
CA GLU A 219 7.66 8.33 22.05
C GLU A 219 6.98 9.70 22.16
N ASP A 220 6.65 10.33 21.03
CA ASP A 220 6.20 11.72 21.05
C ASP A 220 5.09 12.08 20.05
N ASP A 221 4.51 11.07 19.37
CA ASP A 221 3.42 11.27 18.41
C ASP A 221 3.83 12.13 17.20
N LEU A 222 5.10 12.00 16.77
CA LEU A 222 5.78 12.72 15.67
C LEU A 222 5.94 14.23 15.87
N ARG A 223 5.86 14.73 17.09
CA ARG A 223 6.03 16.17 17.38
C ARG A 223 7.42 16.68 17.00
N SER A 224 8.45 15.87 17.20
CA SER A 224 9.84 16.20 16.85
C SER A 224 10.10 16.26 15.35
N ALA A 225 9.29 15.57 14.54
CA ALA A 225 9.39 15.61 13.08
C ALA A 225 8.72 16.88 12.51
N ASP A 226 7.63 17.34 13.11
CA ASP A 226 6.90 18.55 12.71
C ASP A 226 7.67 19.86 12.98
N SER A 227 8.47 19.90 14.04
CA SER A 227 9.25 21.10 14.41
C SER A 227 10.35 21.44 13.39
N LYS A 228 10.90 20.43 12.71
CA LYS A 228 11.95 20.62 11.68
C LYS A 228 11.41 21.28 10.40
N ARG A 229 10.12 21.11 10.08
CA ARG A 229 9.46 21.79 8.94
C ARG A 229 9.45 23.32 9.08
N HIS A 230 9.30 23.82 10.30
CA HIS A 230 9.22 25.26 10.56
C HIS A 230 10.59 25.95 10.59
N SER A 231 11.68 25.19 10.77
CA SER A 231 13.04 25.73 10.73
C SER A 231 13.65 25.80 9.33
N SER A 232 13.14 25.03 8.35
CA SER A 232 13.67 24.99 6.98
C SER A 232 12.91 25.87 5.97
N GLY A 233 11.86 26.59 6.41
CA GLY A 233 11.10 27.55 5.60
C GLY A 233 11.52 29.01 5.80
N SER A 234 12.64 29.26 6.49
CA SER A 234 13.15 30.59 6.83
C SER A 234 14.59 30.75 6.32
N ALA A 235 14.78 30.70 5.00
CA ALA A 235 16.02 31.11 4.34
C ALA A 235 15.71 31.60 2.93
#